data_AF-A0A3D0N6D1-F1
#
_entry.id   AF-A0A3D0N6D1-F1
#
_cell.length_a   1.000
_cell.length_b   1.000
_cell.length_c   1.000
_cell.angle_alpha   90.00
_cell.angle_beta   90.00
_cell.angle_gamma   90.00
#
_symmetry.space_group_name_H-M   'P 1'
#
loop_
_entity.id
_entity.type
_entity.pdbx_description
1 polymer ?
#
loop_
_entity_poly.entity_id
_entity_poly.type
_entity_poly.pdbx_seq_one_letter_code
_entity_poly.pdbx_strand_id
1 'polypeptide(L)' 'MLGPEMTVAGIEAWLREDDAERLEELWRAADRTRRLHVGDEVHLRGLVELSNHCVRSCTYCGLRAENAPLPRYRLSME' A
#
# COMPACT_ATOMS: atom_id res chain seq x y z
N MET A 1 19.19 14.13 8.35
CA MET A 1 18.02 13.31 8.76
C MET A 1 16.81 14.17 8.49
N LEU A 2 15.79 13.66 7.79
CA LEU A 2 14.49 14.33 7.71
C LEU A 2 13.91 14.28 9.14
N GLY A 3 14.40 15.22 9.96
CA GLY A 3 14.14 15.31 11.39
C GLY A 3 12.69 15.67 11.66
N PRO A 4 12.30 15.72 12.95
CA PRO A 4 10.91 15.76 13.35
C PRO A 4 10.31 17.13 13.01
N GLU A 5 9.66 17.19 11.86
CA GLU A 5 8.33 17.79 11.74
C GLU A 5 7.69 17.29 10.43
N MET A 6 7.21 16.04 10.46
CA MET A 6 6.16 15.57 9.54
C MET A 6 4.83 16.26 9.87
N THR A 7 4.83 17.59 9.84
CA THR A 7 3.60 18.38 9.87
C THR A 7 2.80 18.06 8.61
N VAL A 8 1.50 18.37 8.62
CA VAL A 8 0.66 18.19 7.42
C VAL A 8 1.26 18.95 6.23
N ALA A 9 1.71 20.19 6.43
CA ALA A 9 2.35 20.99 5.39
C ALA A 9 3.64 20.35 4.87
N GLY A 10 4.47 19.77 5.76
CA GLY A 10 5.68 19.05 5.37
C GLY A 10 5.38 17.78 4.57
N ILE A 11 4.35 17.03 4.95
CA ILE A 11 3.89 15.85 4.21
C ILE A 11 3.37 16.26 2.83
N GLU A 12 2.53 17.29 2.75
CA GLU A 12 2.00 17.79 1.47
C GLU A 12 3.10 18.25 0.53
N ALA A 13 4.15 18.90 1.05
CA ALA A 13 5.31 19.30 0.25
C ALA A 13 6.01 18.07 -0.35
N TRP A 14 6.29 17.04 0.44
CA TRP A 14 6.89 15.80 -0.06
C TRP A 14 6.00 15.04 -1.05
N LEU A 15 4.68 15.05 -0.87
CA LEU A 15 3.74 14.40 -1.79
C LEU A 15 3.64 15.10 -3.15
N ARG A 16 4.05 16.37 -3.24
CA ARG A 16 4.05 17.16 -4.48
C ARG A 16 5.42 17.28 -5.14
N GLU A 17 6.46 16.76 -4.49
CA GLU A 17 7.83 16.82 -4.99
C GLU A 17 8.01 15.98 -6.25
N ASP A 18 8.64 16.55 -7.27
CA ASP A 18 8.96 15.89 -8.55
C ASP A 18 10.46 15.93 -8.88
N ASP A 19 11.27 16.66 -8.10
CA ASP A 19 12.72 16.68 -8.24
C ASP A 19 13.34 15.32 -7.81
N ALA A 20 14.03 14.68 -8.76
CA ALA A 20 14.58 13.35 -8.56
C ALA A 20 15.68 13.30 -7.50
N GLU A 21 16.49 14.36 -7.34
CA GLU A 21 17.58 14.39 -6.36
C GLU A 21 17.00 14.50 -4.94
N ARG A 22 15.98 15.34 -4.75
CA ARG A 22 15.26 15.49 -3.49
C ARG A 22 14.48 14.23 -3.12
N LEU A 23 13.85 13.56 -4.08
CA LEU A 23 13.17 12.29 -3.84
C LEU A 23 14.15 11.18 -3.41
N GLU A 24 15.34 11.14 -3.99
CA GLU A 24 16.39 10.20 -3.59
C GLU A 24 16.81 10.40 -2.12
N GLU A 25 16.86 11.65 -1.62
CA GLU A 25 17.09 11.91 -0.19
C GLU A 25 15.99 11.34 0.71
N LEU A 26 14.73 11.49 0.30
CA LEU A 26 13.57 10.94 0.99
C LEU A 26 13.60 9.41 1.03
N TRP A 27 13.90 8.76 -0.10
CA TRP A 27 14.00 7.30 -0.17
C TRP A 27 15.14 6.76 0.71
N ARG A 28 16.32 7.40 0.68
CA ARG A 28 17.43 7.03 1.58
C ARG A 28 17.07 7.22 3.04
N ALA A 29 16.28 8.23 3.38
CA ALA A 29 15.80 8.42 4.74
C ALA A 29 14.81 7.32 5.16
N ALA A 30 13.86 6.98 4.29
CA ALA A 30 12.93 5.88 4.52
C ALA A 30 13.67 4.55 4.70
N ASP A 31 14.67 4.28 3.87
CA ASP A 31 15.48 3.06 3.92
C ASP A 31 16.27 2.94 5.22
N ARG A 32 16.92 4.04 5.66
CA ARG A 32 17.61 4.08 6.97
C ARG A 32 16.65 3.84 8.13
N THR A 33 15.47 4.44 8.11
CA THR A 33 14.46 4.25 9.16
C THR A 33 13.97 2.80 9.19
N ARG A 34 13.63 2.23 8.02
CA ARG A 34 13.24 0.82 7.86
C ARG A 34 14.33 -0.09 8.42
N ARG A 35 15.58 0.10 8.02
CA ARG A 35 16.72 -0.70 8.50
C ARG A 35 16.93 -0.60 10.00
N LEU A 36 16.83 0.60 10.58
CA LEU A 36 17.02 0.83 12.00
C LEU A 36 15.95 0.16 12.87
N HIS A 37 14.71 0.05 12.38
CA HIS A 37 13.57 -0.38 13.21
C HIS A 37 13.11 -1.80 12.92
N VAL A 38 13.23 -2.28 11.68
CA VAL A 38 12.79 -3.63 11.28
C VAL A 38 13.90 -4.48 10.67
N GLY A 39 15.13 -3.98 10.62
CA GLY A 39 16.28 -4.72 10.11
C GLY A 39 16.26 -4.92 8.60
N ASP A 40 17.05 -5.90 8.14
CA ASP A 40 17.22 -6.24 6.73
C ASP A 40 16.39 -7.48 6.31
N GLU A 41 15.64 -8.07 7.24
CA GLU A 41 14.78 -9.24 6.96
C GLU A 41 13.51 -8.85 6.20
N VAL A 42 13.12 -9.69 5.24
CA VAL A 42 11.87 -9.53 4.47
C VAL A 42 10.91 -10.66 4.84
N HIS A 43 9.78 -10.31 5.46
CA HIS A 43 8.79 -11.28 5.92
C HIS A 43 7.84 -11.68 4.77
N LEU A 44 7.91 -12.93 4.32
CA LEU A 44 7.02 -13.45 3.27
C LEU A 44 5.61 -13.73 3.83
N ARG A 45 4.57 -13.38 3.06
CA ARG A 45 3.16 -13.61 3.43
C ARG A 45 2.42 -14.31 2.30
N GLY A 46 1.92 -15.51 2.57
CA GLY A 46 1.01 -16.22 1.67
C GLY A 46 -0.39 -15.62 1.78
N LEU A 47 -0.90 -15.08 0.67
CA LEU A 47 -2.27 -14.58 0.57
C LEU A 47 -3.16 -15.63 -0.09
N VAL A 48 -4.28 -15.96 0.54
CA VAL A 48 -5.31 -16.84 -0.02
C VAL A 48 -6.63 -16.09 -0.05
N GLU A 49 -7.13 -15.83 -1.25
CA GLU A 49 -8.42 -15.17 -1.47
C GLU A 49 -9.52 -16.24 -1.55
N LEU A 50 -10.20 -16.49 -0.43
CA LEU A 50 -11.17 -17.59 -0.32
C LEU A 50 -12.49 -17.35 -1.10
N SER A 51 -12.80 -16.10 -1.43
CA SER A 51 -14.03 -15.74 -2.13
C SER A 51 -13.88 -14.36 -2.74
N ASN A 52 -14.46 -14.19 -3.94
CA ASN A 52 -14.55 -12.88 -4.57
C ASN A 52 -15.97 -12.26 -4.50
N HIS A 53 -16.88 -12.85 -3.74
CA HIS A 53 -18.18 -12.24 -3.45
C HIS A 53 -18.03 -11.03 -2.53
N CYS A 54 -18.62 -9.90 -2.93
CA CYS A 54 -18.66 -8.69 -2.12
C CYS A 54 -20.05 -8.04 -2.24
N VAL A 55 -20.59 -7.55 -1.13
CA VAL A 55 -21.88 -6.84 -1.09
C VAL A 55 -21.74 -5.33 -1.31
N ARG A 56 -20.51 -4.82 -1.39
CA ARG A 56 -20.22 -3.39 -1.53
C ARG A 56 -20.13 -2.98 -2.99
N SER A 57 -20.40 -1.71 -3.24
CA SER A 57 -20.42 -1.08 -4.56
C SER A 57 -19.24 -0.13 -4.79
N CYS A 58 -18.07 -0.43 -4.24
CA CYS A 58 -16.89 0.43 -4.34
C CYS A 58 -16.57 0.77 -5.81
N THR A 59 -16.45 2.06 -6.14
CA THR A 59 -16.30 2.55 -7.52
C THR A 59 -14.98 2.15 -8.18
N TYR A 60 -13.96 1.84 -7.37
CA TYR A 60 -12.63 1.42 -7.83
C TYR A 60 -12.43 -0.11 -7.81
N CYS A 61 -13.34 -0.87 -7.22
CA CYS A 61 -13.11 -2.29 -6.96
C CYS A 61 -13.78 -3.17 -8.03
N GLY A 62 -12.99 -4.00 -8.71
CA GLY A 62 -13.52 -4.99 -9.66
C GLY A 62 -14.43 -6.03 -9.00
N LEU A 63 -14.30 -6.29 -7.69
CA LEU A 63 -15.14 -7.23 -6.95
C LEU A 63 -16.50 -6.65 -6.53
N ARG A 64 -16.79 -5.39 -6.84
CA ARG A 64 -18.04 -4.74 -6.45
C ARG A 64 -19.27 -5.55 -6.83
N ALA A 65 -20.32 -5.46 -6.02
CA ALA A 65 -21.54 -6.25 -6.14
C ALA A 65 -22.17 -6.17 -7.54
N GLU A 66 -22.16 -4.99 -8.16
CA GLU A 66 -22.84 -4.77 -9.45
C GLU A 66 -22.00 -5.19 -10.67
N ASN A 67 -20.76 -5.67 -10.48
CA ASN A 67 -19.99 -6.26 -11.57
C ASN A 67 -20.53 -7.67 -11.89
N ALA A 68 -21.63 -7.72 -12.62
CA ALA A 68 -22.34 -8.94 -13.01
C ALA A 68 -21.57 -9.85 -13.99
N PRO A 69 -20.76 -9.31 -14.94
CA PRO A 69 -19.95 -10.16 -15.81
C PRO A 69 -18.85 -10.95 -15.09
N LEU A 70 -18.46 -10.57 -13.87
CA LEU A 70 -17.42 -11.26 -13.11
C LEU A 70 -17.92 -12.60 -12.56
N PRO A 71 -17.33 -13.75 -12.95
CA PRO A 71 -17.65 -15.04 -12.35
C PRO A 71 -17.33 -15.04 -10.86
N ARG A 72 -18.30 -15.48 -10.05
CA ARG A 72 -18.14 -15.50 -8.60
C ARG A 72 -17.74 -16.88 -8.10
N TYR A 73 -16.85 -16.89 -7.11
CA TYR A 73 -16.38 -18.11 -6.47
C TYR A 73 -16.35 -17.96 -4.96
N ARG A 74 -16.48 -19.11 -4.30
CA ARG A 74 -16.15 -19.34 -2.90
C ARG A 74 -15.46 -20.70 -2.84
N LEU A 75 -14.24 -20.74 -2.29
CA LEU A 75 -13.51 -21.98 -2.08
C LEU A 75 -14.35 -22.89 -1.17
N SER A 76 -14.45 -24.16 -1.57
CA SER A 76 -15.04 -25.23 -0.74
C SER A 76 -14.09 -25.60 0.38
N MET A 77 -14.64 -26.27 1.40
CA MET A 77 -13.86 -26.81 2.52
C MET A 77 -13.23 -28.18 2.23
N GLU A 78 -13.60 -28.81 1.11
CA GLU A 78 -13.02 -30.08 0.64
C GLU A 78 -11.60 -29.89 0.05
#